data_AF-A0A1G6J3I1-F1
#
_entry.id   AF-A0A1G6J3I1-F1
#
_cell.length_a   1.000
_cell.length_b   1.000
_cell.length_c   1.000
_cell.angle_alpha   90.00
_cell.angle_beta   90.00
_cell.angle_gamma   90.00
#
_symmetry.space_group_name_H-M   'P 1'
#
loop_
_entity.id
_entity.type
_entity.pdbx_description
1 polymer ?
#
loop_
_entity_poly.entity_id
_entity_poly.type
_entity_poly.pdbx_seq_one_letter_code
_entity_poly.pdbx_strand_id
1 'polypeptide(L)'
;MMKNNLKYFLLLAVVVAIYSSCKRDEDYRYKFSESGFISNFDLRRYYKGSDLALNADAIGGATSIRGVVVSDFRSGNSVAGLIALQNSRINGSADSLRGISFNIGAAAANFTPGDSLHIKLDGGVLKRVDGILQITGLTTAAITKVASGRIIKLQAASTSTILANPDRYESTLVAINSAVYDPEPTSGTVYSGDKILNDGFGQATLRTSANATFANTAVQPSGNFTGVVYVTGTGAAKKIEYRMRTIDDFFYVAMPKLSPAIISGFHVDPNGTDGNYEYIQFLATKDIDFAVTPFSVYTNNNAGATAFPTLGWNTGALRTYKFNLTSGTVKKGEFFYVGGAGQRINGSASTVIPASKWIASVNYTTVKGANGVGDVTGNLLANSGNVAGIAIFEGTDVTPNSIPLDVIFYGGPNGSYYTPGPPEYGFRITITDKFSTYAGTAAQEYYGKGTNSNDKRFAGFPAAVSFARLGGVYKAKKGGWESARTMISVTLTNTSVLSEIETGSVTALIDK
;
A
#
# COMPACT_ATOMS: atom_id res chain seq x y z
N MET A 1 -14.17 -60.29 -42.24
CA MET A 1 -15.34 -59.56 -41.71
C MET A 1 -15.43 -59.51 -40.17
N MET A 2 -15.03 -60.53 -39.40
CA MET A 2 -15.16 -60.54 -37.92
C MET A 2 -14.30 -59.51 -37.13
N LYS A 3 -13.15 -59.10 -37.66
CA LYS A 3 -12.19 -58.23 -36.94
C LYS A 3 -12.64 -56.77 -36.78
N ASN A 4 -13.48 -56.26 -37.68
CA ASN A 4 -14.02 -54.90 -37.58
C ASN A 4 -15.24 -54.86 -36.67
N ASN A 5 -16.10 -55.89 -36.72
CA ASN A 5 -17.29 -55.97 -35.87
C ASN A 5 -16.93 -56.04 -34.37
N LEU A 6 -15.87 -56.75 -34.00
CA LEU A 6 -15.39 -56.79 -32.62
C LEU A 6 -14.87 -55.43 -32.13
N LYS A 7 -14.22 -54.66 -33.01
CA LYS A 7 -13.76 -53.29 -32.69
C LYS A 7 -14.93 -52.35 -32.45
N TYR A 8 -15.97 -52.40 -33.29
CA TYR A 8 -17.17 -51.59 -33.10
C TYR A 8 -17.93 -52.00 -31.83
N PHE A 9 -17.97 -53.29 -31.49
CA PHE A 9 -18.62 -53.76 -30.27
C PHE A 9 -17.87 -53.32 -29.00
N LEU A 10 -16.53 -53.37 -29.01
CA LEU A 10 -15.70 -52.85 -27.93
C LEU A 10 -15.82 -51.32 -27.79
N LEU A 11 -15.89 -50.60 -28.91
CA LEU A 11 -16.10 -49.14 -28.90
C LEU A 11 -17.46 -48.77 -28.31
N LEU A 12 -18.52 -49.51 -28.68
CA LEU A 12 -19.86 -49.33 -28.15
C LEU A 12 -19.93 -49.64 -26.64
N ALA A 13 -19.25 -50.70 -26.19
CA ALA A 13 -19.16 -51.04 -24.77
C ALA A 13 -18.45 -49.95 -23.96
N VAL A 14 -17.40 -49.34 -24.51
CA VAL A 14 -16.71 -48.19 -23.89
C VAL A 14 -17.61 -46.95 -23.85
N VAL A 15 -18.35 -46.65 -24.92
CA VAL A 15 -19.30 -45.52 -24.95
C VAL A 15 -20.45 -45.71 -23.95
N VAL A 16 -21.00 -46.93 -23.83
CA VAL A 16 -22.04 -47.26 -22.85
C VAL A 16 -21.49 -47.21 -21.42
N ALA A 17 -20.25 -47.66 -21.19
CA ALA A 17 -19.60 -47.54 -19.88
C ALA A 17 -19.34 -46.07 -19.50
N ILE A 18 -18.98 -45.21 -20.45
CA ILE A 18 -18.80 -43.77 -20.22
C ILE A 18 -20.14 -43.09 -19.93
N TYR A 19 -21.22 -43.45 -20.65
CA TYR A 19 -22.57 -42.95 -20.37
C TYR A 19 -23.16 -43.44 -19.05
N SER A 20 -22.76 -44.63 -18.59
CA SER A 20 -23.18 -45.21 -17.31
C SER A 20 -22.30 -44.75 -16.13
N SER A 21 -21.14 -44.16 -16.42
CA SER A 21 -20.19 -43.62 -15.41
C SER A 21 -20.38 -42.12 -15.15
N CYS A 22 -21.30 -41.45 -15.84
CA CYS A 22 -21.85 -40.19 -15.34
C CYS A 22 -22.63 -40.50 -14.07
N LYS A 23 -21.99 -40.34 -12.91
CA LYS A 23 -22.69 -40.24 -11.62
C LYS A 23 -23.86 -39.29 -11.82
N ARG A 24 -25.08 -39.78 -11.63
CA ARG A 24 -26.27 -38.93 -11.68
C ARG A 24 -26.13 -37.89 -10.56
N ASP A 25 -26.53 -36.65 -10.81
CA ASP A 25 -26.53 -35.58 -9.78
C ASP A 25 -27.30 -35.99 -8.50
N GLU A 26 -28.16 -36.99 -8.61
CA GLU A 26 -28.92 -37.62 -7.53
C GLU A 26 -28.04 -38.38 -6.50
N ASP A 27 -26.81 -38.78 -6.87
CA ASP A 27 -25.86 -39.41 -5.94
C ASP A 27 -25.18 -38.39 -5.00
N TYR A 28 -25.33 -37.08 -5.26
CA TYR A 28 -25.00 -36.01 -4.33
C TYR A 28 -26.23 -35.56 -3.54
N ARG A 29 -27.08 -36.49 -3.09
CA ARG A 29 -27.93 -36.20 -1.93
C ARG A 29 -27.02 -35.99 -0.73
N TYR A 30 -26.58 -34.75 -0.54
CA TYR A 30 -26.04 -34.23 0.71
C TYR A 30 -27.08 -34.55 1.77
N LYS A 31 -26.96 -35.69 2.44
CA LYS A 31 -27.75 -35.99 3.64
C LYS A 31 -27.30 -34.96 4.66
N PHE A 32 -28.05 -33.87 4.77
CA PHE A 32 -27.92 -32.96 5.90
C PHE A 32 -28.01 -33.82 7.16
N SER A 33 -27.11 -33.57 8.11
CA SER A 33 -27.17 -34.23 9.41
C SER A 33 -28.60 -34.16 9.92
N GLU A 34 -29.03 -35.16 10.67
CA GLU A 34 -30.35 -35.29 11.33
C GLU A 34 -30.81 -34.03 12.11
N SER A 35 -29.93 -33.01 12.25
CA SER A 35 -30.17 -31.70 12.86
C SER A 35 -30.84 -30.62 11.99
N GLY A 36 -30.99 -30.80 10.66
CA GLY A 36 -31.74 -29.87 9.79
C GLY A 36 -31.05 -28.54 9.43
N PHE A 37 -29.73 -28.39 9.69
CA PHE A 37 -28.96 -27.18 9.38
C PHE A 37 -28.21 -27.25 8.04
N ILE A 38 -28.29 -26.18 7.24
CA ILE A 38 -27.44 -25.95 6.05
C ILE A 38 -26.30 -24.97 6.38
N SER A 39 -25.14 -25.12 5.72
CA SER A 39 -24.05 -24.14 5.82
C SER A 39 -24.22 -23.00 4.81
N ASN A 40 -23.60 -21.84 5.05
CA ASN A 40 -23.61 -20.74 4.08
C ASN A 40 -22.95 -21.17 2.76
N PHE A 41 -21.96 -22.06 2.83
CA PHE A 41 -21.29 -22.62 1.66
C PHE A 41 -22.22 -23.44 0.77
N ASP A 42 -23.04 -24.28 1.37
CA ASP A 42 -23.99 -25.12 0.60
C ASP A 42 -25.19 -24.29 0.14
N LEU A 43 -25.74 -23.45 1.00
CA LEU A 43 -26.90 -22.60 0.68
C LEU A 43 -26.63 -21.74 -0.55
N ARG A 44 -25.46 -21.08 -0.61
CA ARG A 44 -25.09 -20.23 -1.75
C ARG A 44 -25.05 -20.99 -3.08
N ARG A 45 -24.78 -22.29 -3.08
CA ARG A 45 -24.74 -23.11 -4.30
C ARG A 45 -26.11 -23.34 -4.91
N TYR A 46 -27.18 -23.22 -4.14
CA TYR A 46 -28.55 -23.32 -4.65
C TYR A 46 -28.97 -22.07 -5.44
N TYR A 47 -28.33 -20.92 -5.23
CA TYR A 47 -28.59 -19.73 -6.04
C TYR A 47 -27.97 -19.87 -7.43
N LYS A 48 -28.81 -19.96 -8.47
CA LYS A 48 -28.40 -20.12 -9.88
C LYS A 48 -28.64 -18.87 -10.74
N GLY A 49 -28.67 -17.70 -10.11
CA GLY A 49 -28.90 -16.42 -10.78
C GLY A 49 -30.36 -15.97 -10.86
N SER A 50 -31.29 -16.76 -10.31
CA SER A 50 -32.69 -16.41 -10.16
C SER A 50 -33.12 -16.50 -8.69
N ASP A 51 -34.15 -15.74 -8.33
CA ASP A 51 -34.77 -15.79 -7.00
C ASP A 51 -35.17 -17.23 -6.65
N LEU A 52 -34.82 -17.67 -5.44
CA LEU A 52 -35.13 -19.00 -4.93
C LEU A 52 -35.97 -18.90 -3.67
N ALA A 53 -37.22 -19.34 -3.74
CA ALA A 53 -38.04 -19.55 -2.55
C ALA A 53 -37.45 -20.69 -1.71
N LEU A 54 -37.21 -20.42 -0.43
CA LEU A 54 -36.59 -21.36 0.49
C LEU A 54 -37.65 -22.18 1.21
N ASN A 55 -37.53 -23.50 1.08
CA ASN A 55 -38.28 -24.53 1.80
C ASN A 55 -37.45 -25.82 1.78
N ALA A 56 -37.82 -26.80 2.60
CA ALA A 56 -37.04 -28.04 2.73
C ALA A 56 -36.78 -28.73 1.38
N ASP A 57 -37.76 -28.80 0.50
CA ASP A 57 -37.62 -29.48 -0.80
C ASP A 57 -36.63 -28.75 -1.72
N ALA A 58 -36.65 -27.42 -1.73
CA ALA A 58 -35.79 -26.59 -2.58
C ALA A 58 -34.30 -26.63 -2.17
N ILE A 59 -34.00 -26.91 -0.90
CA ILE A 59 -32.62 -26.93 -0.37
C ILE A 59 -32.24 -28.27 0.27
N GLY A 60 -32.78 -29.36 -0.27
CA GLY A 60 -32.35 -30.73 0.02
C GLY A 60 -32.66 -31.26 1.42
N GLY A 61 -33.67 -30.72 2.08
CA GLY A 61 -34.18 -31.14 3.39
C GLY A 61 -33.79 -30.25 4.55
N ALA A 62 -32.94 -29.24 4.33
CA ALA A 62 -32.57 -28.29 5.37
C ALA A 62 -33.72 -27.33 5.70
N THR A 63 -33.89 -27.03 6.99
CA THR A 63 -34.95 -26.13 7.49
C THR A 63 -34.39 -24.86 8.13
N SER A 64 -33.10 -24.87 8.49
CA SER A 64 -32.48 -23.79 9.23
C SER A 64 -31.01 -23.61 8.89
N ILE A 65 -30.45 -22.49 9.32
CA ILE A 65 -29.03 -22.15 9.20
C ILE A 65 -28.52 -21.63 10.53
N ARG A 66 -27.25 -21.90 10.82
CA ARG A 66 -26.58 -21.41 12.02
C ARG A 66 -25.34 -20.63 11.66
N GLY A 67 -25.05 -19.55 12.39
CA GLY A 67 -23.84 -18.79 12.16
C GLY A 67 -23.59 -17.74 13.22
N VAL A 68 -22.54 -16.95 13.01
CA VAL A 68 -22.14 -15.87 13.89
C VAL A 68 -22.30 -14.54 13.16
N VAL A 69 -22.91 -13.57 13.83
CA VAL A 69 -23.12 -12.21 13.29
C VAL A 69 -21.79 -11.48 13.17
N VAL A 70 -21.58 -10.81 12.04
CA VAL A 70 -20.40 -9.95 11.80
C VAL A 70 -20.74 -8.49 11.53
N SER A 71 -21.95 -8.18 11.09
CA SER A 71 -22.44 -6.79 10.97
C SER A 71 -22.58 -6.13 12.35
N ASP A 72 -22.39 -4.81 12.41
CA ASP A 72 -22.54 -4.02 13.63
C ASP A 72 -23.27 -2.70 13.37
N PHE A 73 -24.43 -2.53 14.00
CA PHE A 73 -25.25 -1.32 13.83
C PHE A 73 -24.89 -0.21 14.81
N ARG A 74 -24.11 -0.50 15.87
CA ARG A 74 -23.87 0.43 16.99
C ARG A 74 -23.15 1.71 16.56
N SER A 75 -22.24 1.62 15.61
CA SER A 75 -21.53 2.78 15.05
C SER A 75 -22.18 3.34 13.79
N GLY A 76 -23.37 2.88 13.39
CA GLY A 76 -24.16 3.48 12.30
C GLY A 76 -23.64 3.27 10.87
N ASN A 77 -22.63 2.40 10.65
CA ASN A 77 -22.04 2.19 9.32
C ASN A 77 -22.48 0.92 8.58
N SER A 78 -23.20 0.00 9.24
CA SER A 78 -23.74 -1.21 8.58
C SER A 78 -24.80 -0.88 7.53
N VAL A 79 -25.00 -1.79 6.56
CA VAL A 79 -26.09 -1.67 5.58
C VAL A 79 -27.42 -1.81 6.31
N ALA A 80 -28.31 -0.83 6.14
CA ALA A 80 -29.57 -0.77 6.86
C ALA A 80 -30.40 -2.04 6.67
N GLY A 81 -30.84 -2.64 7.77
CA GLY A 81 -31.72 -3.82 7.77
C GLY A 81 -31.05 -5.17 7.50
N LEU A 82 -29.74 -5.20 7.21
CA LEU A 82 -29.01 -6.42 6.86
C LEU A 82 -28.19 -6.97 8.01
N ILE A 83 -28.51 -8.17 8.48
CA ILE A 83 -27.58 -8.96 9.30
C ILE A 83 -26.64 -9.72 8.37
N ALA A 84 -25.34 -9.50 8.48
CA ALA A 84 -24.34 -10.36 7.85
C ALA A 84 -23.97 -11.50 8.81
N LEU A 85 -24.21 -12.74 8.39
CA LEU A 85 -23.97 -13.94 9.19
C LEU A 85 -22.92 -14.81 8.50
N GLN A 86 -21.88 -15.23 9.23
CA GLN A 86 -20.86 -16.14 8.70
C GLN A 86 -20.84 -17.49 9.41
N ASN A 87 -20.55 -18.54 8.67
CA ASN A 87 -20.28 -19.87 9.22
C ASN A 87 -19.24 -20.61 8.39
N SER A 88 -18.62 -21.60 9.01
CA SER A 88 -17.68 -22.53 8.39
C SER A 88 -18.20 -23.94 8.50
N ARG A 89 -17.96 -24.76 7.48
CA ARG A 89 -17.91 -26.21 7.60
C ARG A 89 -16.54 -26.69 7.11
N ILE A 90 -16.12 -27.85 7.58
CA ILE A 90 -14.98 -28.53 7.00
C ILE A 90 -15.45 -29.13 5.67
N ASN A 91 -14.73 -28.83 4.59
CA ASN A 91 -14.96 -29.45 3.28
C ASN A 91 -13.64 -30.04 2.78
N GLY A 92 -13.48 -31.36 2.93
CA GLY A 92 -12.19 -32.01 2.74
C GLY A 92 -11.19 -31.53 3.78
N SER A 93 -10.04 -31.01 3.33
CA SER A 93 -8.95 -30.51 4.18
C SER A 93 -8.97 -28.98 4.42
N ALA A 94 -9.93 -28.24 3.87
CA ALA A 94 -9.98 -26.78 3.97
C ALA A 94 -11.28 -26.25 4.63
N ASP A 95 -11.16 -25.13 5.34
CA ASP A 95 -12.30 -24.36 5.85
C ASP A 95 -13.05 -23.68 4.69
N SER A 96 -14.37 -23.86 4.66
CA SER A 96 -15.25 -23.22 3.70
C SER A 96 -16.02 -22.03 4.30
N LEU A 97 -15.37 -21.16 5.07
CA LEU A 97 -15.99 -19.96 5.65
C LEU A 97 -16.73 -19.15 4.58
N ARG A 98 -18.02 -18.89 4.79
CA ARG A 98 -18.88 -18.14 3.88
C ARG A 98 -19.81 -17.23 4.64
N GLY A 99 -20.19 -16.13 4.01
CA GLY A 99 -21.15 -15.16 4.51
C GLY A 99 -22.48 -15.24 3.76
N ILE A 100 -23.55 -14.88 4.44
CA ILE A 100 -24.85 -14.60 3.82
C ILE A 100 -25.53 -13.46 4.59
N SER A 101 -26.19 -12.57 3.86
CA SER A 101 -26.95 -11.46 4.45
C SER A 101 -28.42 -11.84 4.64
N PHE A 102 -29.05 -11.35 5.70
CA PHE A 102 -30.48 -11.48 5.96
C PHE A 102 -31.09 -10.09 6.10
N ASN A 103 -32.07 -9.77 5.25
CA ASN A 103 -32.82 -8.54 5.41
C ASN A 103 -34.01 -8.78 6.34
N ILE A 104 -33.91 -8.23 7.55
CA ILE A 104 -34.95 -8.34 8.58
C ILE A 104 -35.45 -6.95 9.05
N GLY A 105 -35.16 -5.92 8.25
CA GLY A 105 -35.52 -4.54 8.53
C GLY A 105 -34.88 -4.00 9.81
N ALA A 106 -35.55 -3.05 10.47
CA ALA A 106 -35.03 -2.34 11.64
C ALA A 106 -34.57 -3.26 12.78
N ALA A 107 -35.12 -4.48 12.87
CA ALA A 107 -34.73 -5.45 13.87
C ALA A 107 -33.30 -5.97 13.74
N ALA A 108 -32.62 -5.75 12.61
CA ALA A 108 -31.21 -6.09 12.42
C ALA A 108 -30.30 -5.45 13.48
N ALA A 109 -30.65 -4.26 13.96
CA ALA A 109 -29.91 -3.54 15.00
C ALA A 109 -29.92 -4.22 16.38
N ASN A 110 -30.81 -5.20 16.60
CA ASN A 110 -30.89 -5.95 17.86
C ASN A 110 -29.83 -7.07 17.97
N PHE A 111 -29.07 -7.31 16.90
CA PHE A 111 -28.05 -8.35 16.83
C PHE A 111 -26.68 -7.72 16.70
N THR A 112 -25.74 -8.21 17.51
CA THR A 112 -24.40 -7.63 17.65
C THR A 112 -23.32 -8.62 17.18
N PRO A 113 -22.14 -8.14 16.76
CA PRO A 113 -21.05 -9.03 16.37
C PRO A 113 -20.74 -10.08 17.45
N GLY A 114 -20.66 -11.34 17.05
CA GLY A 114 -20.42 -12.47 17.96
C GLY A 114 -21.68 -13.14 18.48
N ASP A 115 -22.88 -12.61 18.19
CA ASP A 115 -24.12 -13.34 18.43
C ASP A 115 -24.20 -14.58 17.54
N SER A 116 -24.52 -15.72 18.13
CA SER A 116 -24.76 -16.98 17.42
C SER A 116 -26.26 -17.14 17.20
N LEU A 117 -26.66 -17.19 15.93
CA LEU A 117 -28.06 -17.27 15.53
C LEU A 117 -28.35 -18.62 14.88
N HIS A 118 -29.53 -19.16 15.20
CA HIS A 118 -30.21 -20.17 14.41
C HIS A 118 -31.39 -19.49 13.72
N ILE A 119 -31.46 -19.58 12.39
CA ILE A 119 -32.47 -18.91 11.57
C ILE A 119 -33.23 -19.96 10.76
N LYS A 120 -34.54 -20.02 10.92
CA LYS A 120 -35.43 -20.83 10.07
C LYS A 120 -35.51 -20.20 8.68
N LEU A 121 -35.43 -21.03 7.64
CA LEU A 121 -35.35 -20.55 6.25
C LEU A 121 -36.69 -20.57 5.52
N ASP A 122 -37.67 -21.31 6.02
CA ASP A 122 -38.98 -21.47 5.39
C ASP A 122 -39.72 -20.13 5.23
N GLY A 123 -40.30 -19.90 4.05
CA GLY A 123 -40.94 -18.63 3.68
C GLY A 123 -39.97 -17.52 3.26
N GLY A 124 -38.65 -17.75 3.38
CA GLY A 124 -37.63 -16.83 2.90
C GLY A 124 -37.42 -16.92 1.39
N VAL A 125 -36.82 -15.88 0.80
CA VAL A 125 -36.41 -15.86 -0.61
C VAL A 125 -34.93 -15.49 -0.69
N LEU A 126 -34.10 -16.38 -1.24
CA LEU A 126 -32.69 -16.13 -1.54
C LEU A 126 -32.58 -15.41 -2.89
N LYS A 127 -32.13 -14.15 -2.86
CA LYS A 127 -32.07 -13.28 -4.05
C LYS A 127 -30.98 -12.23 -3.94
N ARG A 128 -30.66 -11.57 -5.06
CA ARG A 128 -29.84 -10.35 -5.05
C ARG A 128 -30.73 -9.13 -4.91
N VAL A 129 -30.36 -8.22 -4.01
CA VAL A 129 -30.94 -6.89 -3.88
C VAL A 129 -29.78 -5.90 -3.84
N ASP A 130 -29.81 -4.91 -4.73
CA ASP A 130 -28.70 -3.95 -4.90
C ASP A 130 -27.32 -4.63 -5.06
N GLY A 131 -27.32 -5.80 -5.70
CA GLY A 131 -26.14 -6.61 -5.93
C GLY A 131 -25.75 -7.54 -4.78
N ILE A 132 -26.30 -7.40 -3.58
CA ILE A 132 -25.97 -8.24 -2.41
C ILE A 132 -26.83 -9.50 -2.42
N LEU A 133 -26.22 -10.68 -2.34
CA LEU A 133 -26.92 -11.94 -2.15
C LEU A 133 -27.41 -12.03 -0.70
N GLN A 134 -28.73 -12.05 -0.54
CA GLN A 134 -29.37 -12.04 0.76
C GLN A 134 -30.66 -12.86 0.78
N ILE A 135 -31.12 -13.15 2.00
CA ILE A 135 -32.44 -13.75 2.24
C ILE A 135 -33.41 -12.65 2.69
N THR A 136 -34.55 -12.56 2.01
CA THR A 136 -35.65 -11.64 2.33
C THR A 136 -36.92 -12.40 2.74
N GLY A 137 -37.91 -11.71 3.29
CA GLY A 137 -39.23 -12.30 3.62
C GLY A 137 -39.34 -12.96 4.99
N LEU A 138 -38.21 -13.07 5.71
CA LEU A 138 -38.18 -13.57 7.08
C LEU A 138 -38.39 -12.44 8.09
N THR A 139 -39.03 -12.76 9.22
CA THR A 139 -39.19 -11.86 10.37
C THR A 139 -38.34 -12.32 11.55
N THR A 140 -38.29 -11.55 12.63
CA THR A 140 -37.58 -11.92 13.87
C THR A 140 -38.08 -13.23 14.49
N ALA A 141 -39.32 -13.65 14.21
CA ALA A 141 -39.87 -14.93 14.68
C ALA A 141 -39.11 -16.15 14.12
N ALA A 142 -38.41 -15.99 12.99
CA ALA A 142 -37.57 -17.03 12.41
C ALA A 142 -36.21 -17.16 13.12
N ILE A 143 -35.84 -16.21 13.99
CA ILE A 143 -34.49 -16.08 14.55
C ILE A 143 -34.48 -16.48 16.02
N THR A 144 -33.59 -17.39 16.38
CA THR A 144 -33.24 -17.72 17.76
C THR A 144 -31.79 -17.34 18.03
N LYS A 145 -31.56 -16.43 18.97
CA LYS A 145 -30.21 -16.15 19.48
C LYS A 145 -29.84 -17.23 20.50
N VAL A 146 -28.82 -18.02 20.18
CA VAL A 146 -28.40 -19.19 20.98
C VAL A 146 -27.26 -18.83 21.94
N ALA A 147 -26.41 -17.89 21.57
CA ALA A 147 -25.31 -17.41 22.41
C ALA A 147 -24.86 -16.01 21.97
N SER A 148 -24.06 -15.36 22.81
CA SER A 148 -23.38 -14.09 22.52
C SER A 148 -21.88 -14.23 22.76
N GLY A 149 -21.07 -13.27 22.27
CA GLY A 149 -19.62 -13.25 22.51
C GLY A 149 -18.84 -14.39 21.86
N ARG A 150 -19.35 -14.99 20.78
CA ARG A 150 -18.62 -16.01 20.02
C ARG A 150 -17.49 -15.38 19.21
N ILE A 151 -16.38 -16.11 19.10
CA ILE A 151 -15.24 -15.71 18.29
C ILE A 151 -15.68 -15.61 16.82
N ILE A 152 -15.43 -14.45 16.21
CA ILE A 152 -15.60 -14.24 14.77
C ILE A 152 -14.30 -14.63 14.09
N LYS A 153 -14.35 -15.60 13.17
CA LYS A 153 -13.22 -15.91 12.29
C LYS A 153 -12.96 -14.72 11.36
N LEU A 154 -11.81 -14.07 11.52
CA LEU A 154 -11.31 -13.05 10.60
C LEU A 154 -10.46 -13.72 9.51
N GLN A 155 -10.64 -13.31 8.25
CA GLN A 155 -9.78 -13.71 7.15
C GLN A 155 -9.07 -12.49 6.56
N ALA A 156 -7.80 -12.61 6.22
CA ALA A 156 -7.08 -11.57 5.47
C ALA A 156 -7.13 -11.91 3.98
N ALA A 157 -7.40 -10.92 3.13
CA ALA A 157 -7.41 -11.10 1.67
C ALA A 157 -7.07 -9.79 0.95
N SER A 158 -6.40 -9.91 -0.20
CA SER A 158 -6.24 -8.77 -1.11
C SER A 158 -7.55 -8.47 -1.84
N THR A 159 -7.71 -7.23 -2.30
CA THR A 159 -8.82 -6.80 -3.17
C THR A 159 -8.94 -7.67 -4.43
N SER A 160 -7.83 -8.02 -5.07
CA SER A 160 -7.82 -8.94 -6.23
C SER A 160 -8.34 -10.34 -5.88
N THR A 161 -7.98 -10.86 -4.71
CA THR A 161 -8.42 -12.18 -4.25
C THR A 161 -9.92 -12.18 -3.95
N ILE A 162 -10.43 -11.09 -3.38
CA ILE A 162 -11.87 -10.87 -3.13
C ILE A 162 -12.64 -10.86 -4.45
N LEU A 163 -12.19 -10.08 -5.45
CA LEU A 163 -12.85 -9.99 -6.75
C LEU A 163 -12.79 -11.29 -7.56
N ALA A 164 -11.71 -12.05 -7.44
CA ALA A 164 -11.56 -13.36 -8.07
C ALA A 164 -12.48 -14.41 -7.44
N ASN A 165 -12.80 -14.27 -6.14
CA ASN A 165 -13.58 -15.26 -5.38
C ASN A 165 -14.72 -14.60 -4.58
N PRO A 166 -15.65 -13.86 -5.22
CA PRO A 166 -16.64 -13.06 -4.50
C PRO A 166 -17.53 -13.91 -3.59
N ASP A 167 -17.87 -15.14 -4.04
CA ASP A 167 -18.66 -16.07 -3.23
C ASP A 167 -18.00 -16.45 -1.91
N ARG A 168 -16.68 -16.36 -1.80
CA ARG A 168 -15.94 -16.64 -0.57
C ARG A 168 -16.03 -15.52 0.46
N TYR A 169 -16.01 -14.27 0.00
CA TYR A 169 -15.79 -13.12 0.86
C TYR A 169 -17.03 -12.26 1.08
N GLU A 170 -18.00 -12.30 0.17
CA GLU A 170 -19.25 -11.55 0.30
C GLU A 170 -19.97 -11.89 1.63
N SER A 171 -20.40 -10.86 2.35
CA SER A 171 -21.04 -10.93 3.68
C SER A 171 -20.17 -11.60 4.77
N THR A 172 -18.85 -11.57 4.64
CA THR A 172 -17.91 -12.01 5.69
C THR A 172 -17.10 -10.85 6.25
N LEU A 173 -16.49 -11.05 7.43
CA LEU A 173 -15.52 -10.13 7.98
C LEU A 173 -14.13 -10.39 7.38
N VAL A 174 -13.55 -9.38 6.74
CA VAL A 174 -12.24 -9.48 6.06
C VAL A 174 -11.33 -8.36 6.53
N ALA A 175 -10.03 -8.65 6.67
CA ALA A 175 -8.98 -7.64 6.83
C ALA A 175 -8.27 -7.38 5.50
N ILE A 176 -8.20 -6.11 5.09
CA ILE A 176 -7.37 -5.60 4.01
C ILE A 176 -6.18 -4.89 4.65
N ASN A 177 -4.98 -5.44 4.47
CA ASN A 177 -3.77 -4.96 5.13
C ASN A 177 -2.97 -4.02 4.23
N SER A 178 -2.27 -3.07 4.85
CA SER A 178 -1.33 -2.15 4.19
C SER A 178 -1.96 -1.42 3.00
N ALA A 179 -3.21 -0.98 3.17
CA ALA A 179 -3.91 -0.20 2.15
C ALA A 179 -3.60 1.28 2.31
N VAL A 180 -3.55 1.98 1.17
CA VAL A 180 -3.49 3.43 1.07
C VAL A 180 -4.78 3.95 0.45
N TYR A 181 -5.07 5.23 0.65
CA TYR A 181 -6.15 5.91 -0.04
C TYR A 181 -5.73 6.35 -1.45
N ASP A 182 -6.66 6.32 -2.41
CA ASP A 182 -6.42 6.68 -3.82
C ASP A 182 -7.52 7.63 -4.35
N PRO A 183 -7.26 8.94 -4.52
CA PRO A 183 -6.00 9.63 -4.26
C PRO A 183 -5.67 9.74 -2.77
N GLU A 184 -4.41 10.08 -2.46
CA GLU A 184 -3.95 10.35 -1.09
C GLU A 184 -4.80 11.49 -0.46
N PRO A 185 -5.30 11.33 0.78
CA PRO A 185 -6.18 12.30 1.41
C PRO A 185 -5.42 13.57 1.76
N THR A 186 -6.03 14.71 1.48
CA THR A 186 -5.53 16.00 1.98
C THR A 186 -5.77 16.14 3.48
N SER A 187 -4.98 16.98 4.13
CA SER A 187 -5.10 17.23 5.58
C SER A 187 -6.53 17.64 5.95
N GLY A 188 -7.08 17.03 7.00
CA GLY A 188 -8.45 17.28 7.47
C GLY A 188 -9.53 16.45 6.78
N THR A 189 -9.20 15.60 5.81
CA THR A 189 -10.15 14.64 5.22
C THR A 189 -10.72 13.73 6.32
N VAL A 190 -12.05 13.59 6.39
CA VAL A 190 -12.76 12.75 7.38
C VAL A 190 -13.32 11.48 6.76
N TYR A 191 -13.68 10.45 7.55
CA TYR A 191 -14.16 9.16 7.01
C TYR A 191 -15.45 9.23 6.18
N SER A 192 -16.37 10.15 6.46
CA SER A 192 -17.68 10.28 5.82
C SER A 192 -17.64 10.18 4.30
N GLY A 193 -18.60 9.44 3.72
CA GLY A 193 -18.73 9.20 2.29
C GLY A 193 -17.91 8.01 1.78
N ASP A 194 -17.77 7.96 0.45
CA ASP A 194 -17.01 6.92 -0.26
C ASP A 194 -15.55 7.36 -0.43
N LYS A 195 -14.63 6.45 -0.14
CA LYS A 195 -13.19 6.59 -0.40
C LYS A 195 -12.67 5.33 -1.07
N ILE A 196 -11.63 5.47 -1.87
CA ILE A 196 -11.01 4.31 -2.51
C ILE A 196 -9.81 3.88 -1.67
N LEU A 197 -9.79 2.61 -1.30
CA LEU A 197 -8.64 1.92 -0.73
C LEU A 197 -7.93 1.16 -1.83
N ASN A 198 -6.61 1.24 -1.84
CA ASN A 198 -5.74 0.54 -2.75
C ASN A 198 -4.70 -0.25 -1.93
N ASP A 199 -4.72 -1.58 -2.02
CA ASP A 199 -3.76 -2.47 -1.37
C ASP A 199 -2.59 -2.87 -2.30
N GLY A 200 -2.51 -2.20 -3.46
CA GLY A 200 -1.63 -2.43 -4.60
C GLY A 200 -1.90 -3.71 -5.38
N PHE A 201 -2.97 -4.44 -5.08
CA PHE A 201 -3.47 -5.54 -5.91
C PHE A 201 -4.79 -5.19 -6.61
N GLY A 202 -5.43 -4.10 -6.20
CA GLY A 202 -6.71 -3.63 -6.74
C GLY A 202 -7.29 -2.55 -5.83
N GLN A 203 -8.57 -2.24 -6.04
CA GLN A 203 -9.25 -1.17 -5.33
C GLN A 203 -10.52 -1.68 -4.63
N ALA A 204 -10.86 -1.07 -3.51
CA ALA A 204 -12.13 -1.25 -2.81
C ALA A 204 -12.72 0.11 -2.42
N THR A 205 -14.04 0.26 -2.53
CA THR A 205 -14.74 1.45 -2.04
C THR A 205 -15.01 1.29 -0.55
N LEU A 206 -14.23 1.97 0.29
CA LEU A 206 -14.52 2.14 1.70
C LEU A 206 -15.68 3.11 1.84
N ARG A 207 -16.84 2.61 2.25
CA ARG A 207 -18.05 3.40 2.46
C ARG A 207 -18.26 3.68 3.94
N THR A 208 -18.39 4.96 4.28
CA THR A 208 -18.77 5.41 5.62
C THR A 208 -20.04 6.25 5.56
N SER A 209 -21.10 5.80 6.22
CA SER A 209 -22.34 6.56 6.38
C SER A 209 -22.09 7.88 7.10
N ALA A 210 -22.79 8.95 6.71
CA ALA A 210 -22.73 10.24 7.40
C ALA A 210 -23.21 10.14 8.87
N ASN A 211 -24.06 9.15 9.17
CA ASN A 211 -24.55 8.89 10.52
C ASN A 211 -23.61 7.99 11.34
N ALA A 212 -22.48 7.57 10.78
CA ALA A 212 -21.55 6.73 11.51
C ALA A 212 -20.89 7.54 12.64
N THR A 213 -20.71 6.93 13.82
CA THR A 213 -20.15 7.63 14.99
C THR A 213 -18.72 8.13 14.77
N PHE A 214 -18.03 7.60 13.76
CA PHE A 214 -16.67 7.97 13.35
C PHE A 214 -16.60 8.71 12.01
N ALA A 215 -17.75 9.11 11.44
CA ALA A 215 -17.80 9.76 10.12
C ALA A 215 -16.98 11.06 10.05
N ASN A 216 -16.91 11.80 11.16
CA ASN A 216 -16.19 13.07 11.25
C ASN A 216 -14.75 12.92 11.79
N THR A 217 -14.29 11.69 12.04
CA THR A 217 -12.90 11.43 12.43
C THR A 217 -11.98 11.62 11.23
N ALA A 218 -10.86 12.30 11.43
CA ALA A 218 -9.84 12.48 10.39
C ALA A 218 -9.25 11.12 9.97
N VAL A 219 -9.10 10.89 8.67
CA VAL A 219 -8.47 9.68 8.15
C VAL A 219 -6.96 9.76 8.32
N GLN A 220 -6.33 8.61 8.51
CA GLN A 220 -4.89 8.46 8.38
C GLN A 220 -4.55 8.01 6.95
N PRO A 221 -3.39 8.37 6.36
CA PRO A 221 -3.13 8.12 4.94
C PRO A 221 -3.02 6.64 4.55
N SER A 222 -2.77 5.75 5.52
CA SER A 222 -2.60 4.31 5.29
C SER A 222 -2.92 3.48 6.53
N GLY A 223 -3.18 2.19 6.33
CA GLY A 223 -3.36 1.26 7.44
C GLY A 223 -3.95 -0.08 7.05
N ASN A 224 -4.26 -0.86 8.08
CA ASN A 224 -5.06 -2.07 7.96
C ASN A 224 -6.52 -1.72 8.27
N PHE A 225 -7.42 -2.25 7.45
CA PHE A 225 -8.85 -2.05 7.60
C PHE A 225 -9.49 -3.42 7.79
N THR A 226 -10.40 -3.54 8.74
CA THR A 226 -11.27 -4.70 8.93
C THR A 226 -12.70 -4.28 8.62
N GLY A 227 -13.47 -5.13 7.96
CA GLY A 227 -14.80 -4.73 7.52
C GLY A 227 -15.60 -5.84 6.87
N VAL A 228 -16.89 -5.58 6.73
CA VAL A 228 -17.80 -6.47 6.01
C VAL A 228 -17.70 -6.15 4.52
N VAL A 229 -17.49 -7.21 3.73
CA VAL A 229 -17.33 -7.12 2.28
C VAL A 229 -18.66 -7.35 1.58
N TYR A 230 -19.00 -6.47 0.65
CA TYR A 230 -20.08 -6.67 -0.32
C TYR A 230 -19.50 -6.56 -1.72
N VAL A 231 -19.85 -7.49 -2.60
CA VAL A 231 -19.41 -7.45 -4.00
C VAL A 231 -20.63 -7.23 -4.88
N THR A 232 -20.63 -6.11 -5.60
CA THR A 232 -21.69 -5.75 -6.55
C THR A 232 -21.18 -5.84 -7.98
N GLY A 233 -22.08 -5.83 -8.96
CA GLY A 233 -21.73 -5.98 -10.37
C GLY A 233 -21.47 -7.44 -10.81
N THR A 234 -21.20 -7.63 -12.09
CA THR A 234 -20.99 -8.95 -12.71
C THR A 234 -19.75 -8.95 -13.60
N GLY A 235 -19.18 -10.13 -13.85
CA GLY A 235 -18.02 -10.28 -14.73
C GLY A 235 -16.84 -9.38 -14.33
N ALA A 236 -16.33 -8.61 -15.29
CA ALA A 236 -15.25 -7.63 -15.09
C ALA A 236 -15.69 -6.33 -14.40
N ALA A 237 -16.99 -6.06 -14.31
CA ALA A 237 -17.55 -4.86 -13.68
C ALA A 237 -17.77 -5.00 -12.16
N LYS A 238 -17.28 -6.09 -11.55
CA LYS A 238 -17.38 -6.32 -10.11
C LYS A 238 -16.67 -5.22 -9.34
N LYS A 239 -17.29 -4.73 -8.27
CA LYS A 239 -16.72 -3.74 -7.35
C LYS A 239 -16.88 -4.21 -5.91
N ILE A 240 -15.89 -3.88 -5.08
CA ILE A 240 -15.95 -4.14 -3.64
C ILE A 240 -16.53 -2.89 -2.98
N GLU A 241 -17.68 -3.04 -2.31
CA GLU A 241 -18.11 -2.14 -1.26
C GLU A 241 -17.63 -2.71 0.08
N TYR A 242 -16.87 -1.91 0.82
CA TYR A 242 -16.20 -2.31 2.04
C TYR A 242 -16.63 -1.41 3.18
N ARG A 243 -17.12 -2.00 4.28
CA ARG A 243 -17.65 -1.23 5.41
C ARG A 243 -16.98 -1.65 6.71
N MET A 244 -16.21 -0.74 7.28
CA MET A 244 -15.77 -0.88 8.68
C MET A 244 -16.98 -0.83 9.60
N ARG A 245 -16.95 -1.64 10.66
CA ARG A 245 -18.04 -1.69 11.63
C ARG A 245 -17.94 -0.55 12.62
N THR A 246 -16.73 -0.24 13.10
CA THR A 246 -16.41 0.83 14.05
C THR A 246 -15.08 1.49 13.66
N ILE A 247 -14.62 2.48 14.42
CA ILE A 247 -13.27 3.05 14.22
C ILE A 247 -12.16 2.06 14.63
N ASP A 248 -12.44 1.12 15.53
CA ASP A 248 -11.46 0.13 16.03
C ASP A 248 -11.15 -0.94 14.97
N ASP A 249 -11.93 -1.01 13.91
CA ASP A 249 -11.65 -1.81 12.73
C ASP A 249 -10.52 -1.20 11.86
N PHE A 250 -10.04 -0.01 12.19
CA PHE A 250 -8.87 0.60 11.58
C PHE A 250 -7.64 0.49 12.49
N PHE A 251 -6.50 0.12 11.90
CA PHE A 251 -5.20 0.18 12.55
C PHE A 251 -4.22 0.92 11.64
N TYR A 252 -3.66 2.03 12.14
CA TYR A 252 -2.67 2.79 11.39
C TYR A 252 -1.40 1.96 11.18
N VAL A 253 -0.97 1.88 9.93
CA VAL A 253 0.31 1.29 9.54
C VAL A 253 1.00 2.33 8.68
N ALA A 254 2.11 2.86 9.17
CA ALA A 254 2.90 3.80 8.39
C ALA A 254 3.47 3.08 7.16
N MET A 255 3.11 3.58 5.97
CA MET A 255 3.55 3.02 4.69
C MET A 255 4.54 3.95 4.00
N PRO A 256 5.52 3.41 3.24
CA PRO A 256 6.36 4.22 2.38
C PRO A 256 5.51 5.08 1.44
N LYS A 257 5.84 6.36 1.31
CA LYS A 257 5.23 7.22 0.30
C LYS A 257 5.70 6.76 -1.08
N LEU A 258 4.81 6.77 -2.06
CA LEU A 258 5.21 6.57 -3.45
C LEU A 258 5.97 7.82 -3.92
N SER A 259 7.29 7.68 -4.05
CA SER A 259 8.14 8.76 -4.58
C SER A 259 8.22 8.70 -6.11
N PRO A 260 7.94 9.80 -6.84
CA PRO A 260 8.21 9.94 -8.28
C PRO A 260 9.69 9.85 -8.66
N ALA A 261 10.60 10.21 -7.75
CA ALA A 261 12.04 10.21 -8.00
C ALA A 261 12.80 9.80 -6.73
N ILE A 262 13.75 8.88 -6.86
CA ILE A 262 14.53 8.35 -5.73
C ILE A 262 16.01 8.62 -5.92
N ILE A 263 16.74 8.83 -4.82
CA ILE A 263 18.17 9.12 -4.84
C ILE A 263 18.91 7.82 -5.20
N SER A 264 19.63 7.83 -6.32
CA SER A 264 20.33 6.65 -6.87
C SER A 264 21.85 6.77 -6.84
N GLY A 265 22.39 7.96 -6.61
CA GLY A 265 23.81 8.16 -6.39
C GLY A 265 24.20 9.63 -6.25
N PHE A 266 25.48 9.91 -5.98
CA PHE A 266 26.00 11.27 -5.80
C PHE A 266 27.53 11.30 -5.91
N HIS A 267 28.11 12.47 -6.20
CA HIS A 267 29.55 12.67 -6.33
C HIS A 267 30.01 13.88 -5.52
N VAL A 268 30.84 13.62 -4.50
CA VAL A 268 31.18 14.61 -3.44
C VAL A 268 32.61 15.13 -3.51
N ASP A 269 33.47 14.48 -4.28
CA ASP A 269 34.92 14.80 -4.33
C ASP A 269 35.41 14.57 -5.77
N PRO A 270 35.04 15.46 -6.71
CA PRO A 270 35.46 15.40 -8.09
C PRO A 270 36.94 15.72 -8.27
N ASN A 271 37.54 15.20 -9.34
CA ASN A 271 38.93 15.46 -9.64
C ASN A 271 39.22 16.96 -9.78
N GLY A 272 40.15 17.46 -8.96
CA GLY A 272 40.54 18.86 -8.91
C GLY A 272 39.79 19.64 -7.82
N THR A 273 38.73 20.34 -8.20
CA THR A 273 37.94 21.17 -7.27
C THR A 273 36.53 20.62 -7.11
N ASP A 274 36.06 20.58 -5.86
CA ASP A 274 34.66 20.31 -5.51
C ASP A 274 33.75 21.36 -6.16
N GLY A 275 34.11 22.63 -5.97
CA GLY A 275 33.32 23.78 -6.40
C GLY A 275 32.82 23.67 -7.85
N ASN A 276 31.50 23.69 -7.99
CA ASN A 276 30.75 23.64 -9.25
C ASN A 276 30.73 22.28 -9.99
N TYR A 277 31.25 21.20 -9.41
CA TYR A 277 31.32 19.87 -10.05
C TYR A 277 30.67 18.74 -9.27
N GLU A 278 30.17 18.99 -8.06
CA GLU A 278 29.41 18.01 -7.29
C GLU A 278 27.97 17.87 -7.80
N TYR A 279 27.42 16.66 -7.73
CA TYR A 279 26.06 16.39 -8.21
C TYR A 279 25.42 15.17 -7.55
N ILE A 280 24.11 15.09 -7.72
CA ILE A 280 23.24 14.03 -7.23
C ILE A 280 22.54 13.41 -8.44
N GLN A 281 22.50 12.09 -8.48
CA GLN A 281 21.76 11.31 -9.46
C GLN A 281 20.47 10.78 -8.84
N PHE A 282 19.39 10.90 -9.60
CA PHE A 282 18.08 10.38 -9.26
C PHE A 282 17.61 9.39 -10.32
N LEU A 283 16.79 8.43 -9.92
CA LEU A 283 16.04 7.54 -10.80
C LEU A 283 14.55 7.91 -10.77
N ALA A 284 13.96 8.19 -11.92
CA ALA A 284 12.53 8.44 -12.04
C ALA A 284 11.74 7.12 -11.94
N THR A 285 10.75 7.07 -11.04
CA THR A 285 9.91 5.88 -10.81
C THR A 285 8.60 5.91 -11.61
N LYS A 286 8.28 7.10 -12.15
CA LYS A 286 7.20 7.37 -13.09
C LYS A 286 7.63 8.49 -14.03
N ASP A 287 6.85 8.74 -15.07
CA ASP A 287 7.04 9.92 -15.92
C ASP A 287 6.83 11.19 -15.09
N ILE A 288 7.74 12.15 -15.21
CA ILE A 288 7.68 13.43 -14.50
C ILE A 288 7.72 14.56 -15.53
N ASP A 289 6.81 15.51 -15.35
CA ASP A 289 6.91 16.85 -15.89
C ASP A 289 7.05 17.82 -14.71
N PHE A 290 8.23 18.43 -14.57
CA PHE A 290 8.55 19.30 -13.44
C PHE A 290 7.85 20.66 -13.50
N ALA A 291 7.29 21.04 -14.67
CA ALA A 291 6.44 22.22 -14.76
C ALA A 291 5.02 21.94 -14.23
N VAL A 292 4.55 20.69 -14.33
CA VAL A 292 3.25 20.26 -13.79
C VAL A 292 3.35 19.91 -12.31
N THR A 293 4.39 19.17 -11.92
CA THR A 293 4.65 18.78 -10.52
C THR A 293 6.06 19.23 -10.13
N PRO A 294 6.21 20.46 -9.61
CA PRO A 294 7.52 20.96 -9.22
C PRO A 294 8.03 20.24 -7.98
N PHE A 295 9.35 20.05 -7.89
CA PHE A 295 10.02 19.46 -6.74
C PHE A 295 11.11 20.39 -6.19
N SER A 296 11.67 20.02 -5.05
CA SER A 296 12.90 20.64 -4.54
C SER A 296 13.86 19.59 -3.96
N VAL A 297 15.16 19.86 -4.08
CA VAL A 297 16.22 19.00 -3.55
C VAL A 297 17.04 19.81 -2.54
N TYR A 298 17.32 19.20 -1.39
CA TYR A 298 18.15 19.77 -0.35
C TYR A 298 19.38 18.91 -0.14
N THR A 299 20.52 19.57 0.02
CA THR A 299 21.72 18.97 0.61
C THR A 299 21.89 19.51 2.01
N ASN A 300 22.55 18.72 2.85
CA ASN A 300 22.99 19.14 4.17
C ASN A 300 24.45 18.78 4.38
N ASN A 301 25.23 19.75 4.85
CA ASN A 301 26.58 19.56 5.36
C ASN A 301 26.63 20.03 6.82
N ASN A 302 26.93 19.13 7.77
CA ASN A 302 27.05 19.48 9.19
C ASN A 302 28.50 19.73 9.64
N ALA A 303 29.47 19.86 8.72
CA ALA A 303 30.83 20.23 9.06
C ALA A 303 30.86 21.59 9.80
N GLY A 304 31.58 21.65 10.92
CA GLY A 304 31.71 22.88 11.73
C GLY A 304 30.42 23.38 12.40
N ALA A 305 29.31 22.64 12.30
CA ALA A 305 27.99 23.12 12.69
C ALA A 305 27.70 22.88 14.18
N THR A 306 27.55 23.95 14.97
CA THR A 306 27.39 23.90 16.44
C THR A 306 25.94 24.03 16.92
N ALA A 307 25.05 24.64 16.13
CA ALA A 307 23.63 24.76 16.44
C ALA A 307 22.81 23.56 15.91
N PHE A 308 21.57 23.36 16.37
CA PHE A 308 20.65 22.38 15.77
C PHE A 308 19.81 23.01 14.65
N PRO A 309 19.34 22.23 13.64
CA PRO A 309 18.59 22.78 12.51
C PRO A 309 17.14 23.09 12.90
N THR A 310 16.90 24.29 13.45
CA THR A 310 15.58 24.70 13.96
C THR A 310 14.51 24.82 12.88
N LEU A 311 14.91 25.00 11.61
CA LEU A 311 14.02 24.99 10.45
C LEU A 311 14.12 23.69 9.64
N GLY A 312 14.75 22.66 10.21
CA GLY A 312 15.02 21.39 9.53
C GLY A 312 15.82 21.59 8.24
N TRP A 313 15.33 21.04 7.13
CA TRP A 313 15.97 21.18 5.81
C TRP A 313 16.04 22.63 5.30
N ASN A 314 15.21 23.53 5.82
CA ASN A 314 15.21 24.95 5.45
C ASN A 314 16.17 25.82 6.26
N THR A 315 17.04 25.24 7.08
CA THR A 315 17.92 26.02 7.99
C THR A 315 18.82 27.02 7.25
N GLY A 316 19.22 26.71 6.01
CA GLY A 316 20.02 27.59 5.15
C GLY A 316 21.48 27.71 5.58
N ALA A 317 22.06 28.89 5.30
CA ALA A 317 23.47 29.22 5.51
C ALA A 317 24.42 28.19 4.87
N LEU A 318 25.58 27.94 5.47
CA LEU A 318 26.51 26.89 5.02
C LEU A 318 26.02 25.46 5.31
N ARG A 319 24.88 25.30 6.02
CA ARG A 319 24.40 23.99 6.47
C ARG A 319 23.54 23.28 5.44
N THR A 320 22.62 23.98 4.79
CA THR A 320 21.72 23.38 3.81
C THR A 320 21.65 24.21 2.55
N TYR A 321 21.70 23.56 1.40
CA TYR A 321 21.58 24.21 0.10
C TYR A 321 20.38 23.63 -0.66
N LYS A 322 19.56 24.50 -1.24
CA LYS A 322 18.33 24.12 -1.93
C LYS A 322 18.42 24.30 -3.45
N PHE A 323 17.84 23.36 -4.18
CA PHE A 323 17.52 23.45 -5.61
C PHE A 323 16.00 23.37 -5.81
N ASN A 324 15.47 24.16 -6.75
CA ASN A 324 14.10 24.01 -7.25
C ASN A 324 14.14 23.30 -8.61
N LEU A 325 13.25 22.34 -8.80
CA LEU A 325 13.10 21.55 -10.03
C LEU A 325 11.72 21.88 -10.60
N THR A 326 11.65 22.84 -11.53
CA THR A 326 10.40 23.46 -11.99
C THR A 326 10.20 23.39 -13.51
N SER A 327 11.09 22.69 -14.22
CA SER A 327 11.04 22.56 -15.68
C SER A 327 11.78 21.30 -16.14
N GLY A 328 11.47 20.84 -17.35
CA GLY A 328 12.04 19.62 -17.92
C GLY A 328 11.12 18.42 -17.71
N THR A 329 11.45 17.31 -18.36
CA THR A 329 10.73 16.04 -18.25
C THR A 329 11.70 14.89 -18.16
N VAL A 330 11.29 13.82 -17.47
CA VAL A 330 12.06 12.57 -17.38
C VAL A 330 11.08 11.39 -17.47
N LYS A 331 11.46 10.34 -18.19
CA LYS A 331 10.66 9.12 -18.29
C LYS A 331 10.94 8.15 -17.15
N LYS A 332 9.93 7.35 -16.81
CA LYS A 332 10.11 6.24 -15.86
C LYS A 332 11.32 5.38 -16.24
N GLY A 333 12.19 5.10 -15.27
CA GLY A 333 13.39 4.30 -15.44
C GLY A 333 14.62 5.08 -15.92
N GLU A 334 14.48 6.35 -16.26
CA GLU A 334 15.62 7.20 -16.63
C GLU A 334 16.28 7.84 -15.41
N PHE A 335 17.61 7.99 -15.51
CA PHE A 335 18.39 8.80 -14.58
C PHE A 335 18.38 10.27 -14.99
N PHE A 336 18.36 11.14 -13.98
CA PHE A 336 18.53 12.58 -14.11
C PHE A 336 19.39 13.16 -12.98
N TYR A 337 19.88 14.39 -13.16
CA TYR A 337 20.89 14.98 -12.29
C TYR A 337 20.50 16.36 -11.77
N VAL A 338 20.96 16.65 -10.56
CA VAL A 338 20.88 17.96 -9.90
C VAL A 338 22.24 18.29 -9.28
N GLY A 339 22.75 19.51 -9.47
CA GLY A 339 24.03 19.89 -8.86
C GLY A 339 24.71 21.09 -9.53
N GLY A 340 26.04 21.03 -9.60
CA GLY A 340 26.89 22.07 -10.18
C GLY A 340 26.60 22.38 -11.66
N ALA A 341 26.86 23.63 -12.06
CA ALA A 341 26.80 24.08 -13.45
C ALA A 341 27.95 23.55 -14.32
N GLY A 342 28.94 22.88 -13.72
CA GLY A 342 30.05 22.27 -14.44
C GLY A 342 29.63 21.10 -15.34
N GLN A 343 28.54 20.40 -15.00
CA GLN A 343 27.90 19.33 -15.78
C GLN A 343 28.85 18.23 -16.28
N ARG A 344 29.75 17.76 -15.43
CA ARG A 344 30.83 16.83 -15.80
C ARG A 344 30.88 15.62 -14.88
N ILE A 345 31.33 14.48 -15.40
CA ILE A 345 31.39 13.20 -14.69
C ILE A 345 32.28 13.26 -13.44
N ASN A 346 33.48 13.85 -13.54
CA ASN A 346 34.52 13.85 -12.52
C ASN A 346 35.42 15.11 -12.63
N GLY A 347 34.83 16.30 -12.45
CA GLY A 347 35.58 17.56 -12.43
C GLY A 347 35.78 18.23 -13.80
N SER A 348 36.50 19.35 -13.81
CA SER A 348 36.56 20.30 -14.94
C SER A 348 37.10 19.72 -16.25
N ALA A 349 38.01 18.76 -16.15
CA ALA A 349 38.67 18.13 -17.30
C ALA A 349 37.99 16.85 -17.79
N SER A 350 36.88 16.42 -17.17
CA SER A 350 36.26 15.13 -17.50
C SER A 350 35.20 15.23 -18.60
N THR A 351 34.73 14.07 -19.07
CA THR A 351 33.55 13.92 -19.93
C THR A 351 32.35 14.73 -19.44
N VAL A 352 31.65 15.38 -20.37
CA VAL A 352 30.41 16.15 -20.12
C VAL A 352 29.23 15.19 -19.99
N ILE A 353 28.38 15.42 -18.97
CA ILE A 353 27.06 14.78 -18.89
C ILE A 353 26.10 15.60 -19.75
N PRO A 354 25.36 15.00 -20.70
CA PRO A 354 24.46 15.73 -21.60
C PRO A 354 23.51 16.69 -20.86
N ALA A 355 23.39 17.93 -21.34
CA ALA A 355 22.55 18.96 -20.72
C ALA A 355 21.08 18.51 -20.52
N SER A 356 20.56 17.66 -21.41
CA SER A 356 19.20 17.11 -21.33
C SER A 356 18.97 16.21 -20.10
N LYS A 357 20.02 15.75 -19.43
CA LYS A 357 19.94 14.95 -18.21
C LYS A 357 19.85 15.79 -16.94
N TRP A 358 20.09 17.10 -17.01
CA TRP A 358 20.11 17.99 -15.85
C TRP A 358 18.76 18.69 -15.68
N ILE A 359 18.11 18.47 -14.54
CA ILE A 359 16.84 19.14 -14.20
C ILE A 359 17.10 20.46 -13.48
N ALA A 360 18.15 20.51 -12.67
CA ALA A 360 18.62 21.75 -12.08
C ALA A 360 20.15 21.74 -11.99
N SER A 361 20.78 22.79 -12.51
CA SER A 361 22.24 22.90 -12.58
C SER A 361 22.62 24.34 -12.25
N VAL A 362 23.28 24.53 -11.11
CA VAL A 362 23.53 25.84 -10.51
C VAL A 362 24.99 25.95 -10.14
N ASN A 363 25.63 27.07 -10.48
CA ASN A 363 26.95 27.37 -9.96
C ASN A 363 26.86 27.82 -8.51
N TYR A 364 26.80 26.86 -7.59
CA TYR A 364 26.64 27.09 -6.15
C TYR A 364 27.83 27.81 -5.50
N THR A 365 28.93 28.02 -6.23
CA THR A 365 30.07 28.84 -5.77
C THR A 365 29.80 30.34 -5.91
N THR A 366 28.80 30.73 -6.72
CA THR A 366 28.46 32.14 -6.99
C THR A 366 26.98 32.45 -6.81
N VAL A 367 26.12 31.44 -6.79
CA VAL A 367 24.67 31.56 -6.65
C VAL A 367 24.24 30.97 -5.31
N LYS A 368 23.42 31.70 -4.56
CA LYS A 368 22.78 31.18 -3.33
C LYS A 368 21.74 30.12 -3.67
N GLY A 369 21.46 29.25 -2.71
CA GLY A 369 20.41 28.24 -2.86
C GLY A 369 19.04 28.87 -3.11
N ALA A 370 18.16 28.10 -3.75
CA ALA A 370 16.84 28.55 -4.16
C ALA A 370 16.05 29.11 -2.98
N ASN A 371 15.24 30.15 -3.24
CA ASN A 371 14.48 30.87 -2.21
C ASN A 371 15.33 31.42 -1.04
N GLY A 372 16.63 31.64 -1.26
CA GLY A 372 17.56 32.12 -0.24
C GLY A 372 18.02 31.06 0.76
N VAL A 373 17.70 29.77 0.53
CA VAL A 373 18.08 28.69 1.42
C VAL A 373 19.43 28.11 1.00
N GLY A 374 20.48 28.64 1.60
CA GLY A 374 21.87 28.21 1.41
C GLY A 374 22.74 29.35 0.92
N ASP A 375 23.86 29.58 1.61
CA ASP A 375 24.87 30.53 1.13
C ASP A 375 25.67 29.91 -0.02
N VAL A 376 26.42 30.74 -0.74
CA VAL A 376 27.39 30.24 -1.73
C VAL A 376 28.42 29.36 -1.02
N THR A 377 28.79 28.25 -1.65
CA THR A 377 29.71 27.27 -1.06
C THR A 377 30.67 26.71 -2.09
N GLY A 378 31.86 26.31 -1.65
CA GLY A 378 32.81 25.55 -2.48
C GLY A 378 32.62 24.02 -2.38
N ASN A 379 31.77 23.56 -1.45
CA ASN A 379 31.57 22.16 -1.11
C ASN A 379 30.07 21.94 -0.84
N LEU A 380 29.34 21.54 -1.87
CA LEU A 380 27.89 21.35 -1.87
C LEU A 380 27.48 20.09 -1.09
N LEU A 381 28.29 19.03 -1.21
CA LEU A 381 28.11 17.72 -0.63
C LEU A 381 29.33 17.41 0.24
N ALA A 382 29.12 17.12 1.52
CA ALA A 382 30.24 16.85 2.41
C ALA A 382 31.04 15.63 1.93
N ASN A 383 32.36 15.77 1.83
CA ASN A 383 33.29 14.67 1.53
C ASN A 383 34.15 14.27 2.75
N SER A 384 33.98 14.94 3.89
CA SER A 384 34.66 14.64 5.14
C SER A 384 33.87 15.12 6.36
N GLY A 385 34.29 14.67 7.55
CA GLY A 385 33.77 15.17 8.82
C GLY A 385 32.45 14.54 9.27
N ASN A 386 31.44 15.39 9.48
CA ASN A 386 30.18 15.06 10.17
C ASN A 386 29.16 14.40 9.23
N VAL A 387 28.01 14.00 9.77
CA VAL A 387 26.92 13.46 8.95
C VAL A 387 26.46 14.50 7.92
N ALA A 388 26.15 14.05 6.72
CA ALA A 388 25.56 14.82 5.64
C ALA A 388 24.31 14.13 5.11
N GLY A 389 23.46 14.87 4.40
CA GLY A 389 22.18 14.35 3.94
C GLY A 389 21.76 14.91 2.58
N ILE A 390 20.93 14.13 1.89
CA ILE A 390 20.24 14.53 0.66
C ILE A 390 18.77 14.17 0.81
N ALA A 391 17.88 15.10 0.50
CA ALA A 391 16.44 14.88 0.51
C ALA A 391 15.78 15.52 -0.72
N ILE A 392 14.76 14.86 -1.25
CA ILE A 392 13.90 15.38 -2.31
C ILE A 392 12.47 15.56 -1.79
N PHE A 393 11.82 16.65 -2.14
CA PHE A 393 10.47 17.01 -1.71
C PHE A 393 9.57 17.28 -2.89
N GLU A 394 8.27 17.02 -2.68
CA GLU A 394 7.23 17.49 -3.57
C GLU A 394 6.96 18.97 -3.30
N GLY A 395 6.85 19.77 -4.37
CA GLY A 395 6.72 21.22 -4.29
C GLY A 395 8.02 21.96 -4.01
N THR A 396 7.95 23.28 -4.14
CA THR A 396 9.05 24.19 -3.77
C THR A 396 8.88 24.76 -2.37
N ASP A 397 7.68 24.72 -1.79
CA ASP A 397 7.39 25.27 -0.47
C ASP A 397 7.56 24.21 0.62
N VAL A 398 8.80 24.06 1.07
CA VAL A 398 9.15 23.17 2.19
C VAL A 398 9.01 23.93 3.50
N THR A 399 8.58 23.25 4.55
CA THR A 399 8.49 23.75 5.93
C THR A 399 9.17 22.75 6.87
N PRO A 400 9.39 23.09 8.15
CA PRO A 400 9.94 22.13 9.13
C PRO A 400 9.09 20.86 9.33
N ASN A 401 7.82 20.88 8.88
CA ASN A 401 6.89 19.74 8.94
C ASN A 401 6.77 18.98 7.61
N SER A 402 7.38 19.46 6.53
CA SER A 402 7.36 18.79 5.24
C SER A 402 8.12 17.46 5.32
N ILE A 403 7.54 16.43 4.72
CA ILE A 403 8.11 15.07 4.69
C ILE A 403 8.78 14.85 3.33
N PRO A 404 10.06 14.40 3.28
CA PRO A 404 10.71 14.07 2.01
C PRO A 404 9.98 12.95 1.25
N LEU A 405 10.10 12.97 -0.07
CA LEU A 405 9.72 11.85 -0.94
C LEU A 405 10.75 10.71 -0.84
N ASP A 406 12.03 11.04 -0.79
CA ASP A 406 13.14 10.13 -0.48
C ASP A 406 14.24 10.90 0.25
N VAL A 407 14.99 10.19 1.09
CA VAL A 407 16.03 10.79 1.95
C VAL A 407 17.14 9.78 2.23
N ILE A 408 18.38 10.26 2.20
CA ILE A 408 19.55 9.53 2.67
C ILE A 408 20.39 10.41 3.59
N PHE A 409 21.11 9.75 4.49
CA PHE A 409 22.22 10.33 5.23
C PHE A 409 23.48 9.52 4.97
N TYR A 410 24.64 10.16 4.99
CA TYR A 410 25.93 9.53 4.78
C TYR A 410 27.05 10.27 5.55
N GLY A 411 28.28 9.75 5.53
CA GLY A 411 29.43 10.40 6.15
C GLY A 411 29.74 9.93 7.58
N GLY A 412 30.34 10.82 8.38
CA GLY A 412 30.68 10.55 9.79
C GLY A 412 29.46 10.50 10.71
N PRO A 413 29.60 10.02 11.96
CA PRO A 413 28.49 9.90 12.92
C PRO A 413 28.23 11.18 13.72
N ASN A 414 29.08 12.20 13.59
CA ASN A 414 29.07 13.37 14.44
C ASN A 414 28.28 14.53 13.83
N GLY A 415 28.06 15.58 14.61
CA GLY A 415 27.41 16.83 14.19
C GLY A 415 26.12 17.13 14.95
N SER A 416 25.65 18.37 14.83
CA SER A 416 24.45 18.86 15.52
C SER A 416 23.22 18.74 14.61
N TYR A 417 22.72 17.52 14.37
CA TYR A 417 21.65 17.25 13.40
C TYR A 417 20.25 17.02 14.00
N TYR A 418 20.17 16.70 15.29
CA TYR A 418 18.92 16.48 16.01
C TYR A 418 19.06 16.78 17.49
N THR A 419 18.04 17.43 18.07
CA THR A 419 17.89 17.62 19.51
C THR A 419 16.46 17.26 19.94
N PRO A 420 16.27 16.49 21.02
CA PRO A 420 14.94 16.15 21.54
C PRO A 420 14.20 17.35 22.16
N GLY A 421 14.87 18.51 22.31
CA GLY A 421 14.25 19.75 22.76
C GLY A 421 14.22 19.94 24.29
N PRO A 422 13.31 20.80 24.81
CA PRO A 422 12.21 21.47 24.11
C PRO A 422 12.56 22.85 23.49
N PRO A 423 12.06 23.19 22.28
CA PRO A 423 11.31 22.33 21.36
C PRO A 423 12.22 21.39 20.57
N GLU A 424 11.65 20.27 20.11
CA GLU A 424 12.37 19.25 19.33
C GLU A 424 12.70 19.78 17.93
N TYR A 425 13.95 19.59 17.48
CA TYR A 425 14.41 20.04 16.16
C TYR A 425 15.28 18.98 15.48
N GLY A 426 15.21 18.92 14.15
CA GLY A 426 16.02 18.00 13.36
C GLY A 426 15.66 17.98 11.89
N PHE A 427 16.34 17.13 11.13
CA PHE A 427 15.98 16.83 9.75
C PHE A 427 14.89 15.76 9.67
N ARG A 428 13.74 16.13 9.11
CA ARG A 428 12.62 15.20 8.86
C ARG A 428 13.06 14.07 7.94
N ILE A 429 12.56 12.87 8.19
CA ILE A 429 12.75 11.66 7.38
C ILE A 429 11.43 11.17 6.78
N THR A 430 11.53 10.27 5.80
CA THR A 430 10.43 9.45 5.32
C THR A 430 10.75 7.96 5.52
N ILE A 431 9.77 7.08 5.31
CA ILE A 431 10.02 5.64 5.40
C ILE A 431 10.84 5.21 4.18
N THR A 432 12.03 4.69 4.43
CA THR A 432 12.94 4.16 3.40
C THR A 432 13.45 2.78 3.81
N ASP A 433 14.41 2.24 3.07
CA ASP A 433 15.16 1.06 3.46
C ASP A 433 16.01 1.26 4.75
N LYS A 434 16.30 2.51 5.11
CA LYS A 434 17.10 2.86 6.29
C LYS A 434 16.26 3.36 7.46
N PHE A 435 15.18 4.07 7.16
CA PHE A 435 14.45 4.89 8.14
C PHE A 435 12.99 4.47 8.26
N SER A 436 12.44 4.66 9.46
CA SER A 436 11.00 4.51 9.73
C SER A 436 10.50 5.73 10.49
N THR A 437 9.30 6.22 10.17
CA THR A 437 8.69 7.34 10.91
C THR A 437 8.05 6.92 12.23
N TYR A 438 7.95 5.61 12.50
CA TYR A 438 7.42 5.06 13.74
C TYR A 438 8.25 3.88 14.25
N ALA A 439 8.34 3.71 15.57
CA ALA A 439 8.85 2.53 16.25
C ALA A 439 7.70 1.94 17.09
N GLY A 440 7.01 0.93 16.56
CA GLY A 440 5.71 0.52 17.10
C GLY A 440 4.69 1.66 16.94
N THR A 441 4.17 2.19 18.06
CA THR A 441 3.25 3.32 18.08
C THR A 441 3.92 4.67 18.32
N ALA A 442 5.22 4.70 18.66
CA ALA A 442 5.94 5.94 18.94
C ALA A 442 6.45 6.60 17.64
N ALA A 443 6.11 7.87 17.44
CA ALA A 443 6.63 8.65 16.32
C ALA A 443 8.14 8.92 16.47
N GLN A 444 8.89 8.78 15.38
CA GLN A 444 10.33 9.01 15.30
C GLN A 444 10.72 9.69 13.99
N GLU A 445 10.03 10.78 13.65
CA GLU A 445 10.11 11.48 12.36
C GLU A 445 11.41 12.22 12.01
N TYR A 446 12.44 12.13 12.85
CA TYR A 446 13.73 12.81 12.63
C TYR A 446 14.87 11.80 12.53
N TYR A 447 15.86 12.12 11.70
CA TYR A 447 17.16 11.46 11.78
C TYR A 447 17.78 11.75 13.14
N GLY A 448 18.19 10.70 13.87
CA GLY A 448 18.67 10.79 15.25
C GLY A 448 17.62 10.50 16.32
N LYS A 449 16.32 10.44 15.99
CA LYS A 449 15.25 10.14 16.94
C LYS A 449 14.99 8.65 17.03
N GLY A 450 14.90 8.13 18.26
CA GLY A 450 14.57 6.74 18.52
C GLY A 450 15.53 5.76 17.83
N THR A 451 14.98 4.91 16.96
CA THR A 451 15.72 3.88 16.20
C THR A 451 16.34 4.40 14.89
N ASN A 452 16.06 5.64 14.49
CA ASN A 452 16.71 6.29 13.34
C ASN A 452 18.11 6.82 13.71
N SER A 453 18.92 6.00 14.38
CA SER A 453 20.25 6.36 14.87
C SER A 453 21.29 6.50 13.74
N ASN A 454 22.50 6.89 14.12
CA ASN A 454 23.63 7.04 13.21
C ASN A 454 23.90 5.80 12.34
N ASP A 455 23.60 4.60 12.82
CA ASP A 455 23.86 3.34 12.12
C ASP A 455 22.99 3.14 10.88
N LYS A 456 21.93 3.96 10.73
CA LYS A 456 21.05 3.93 9.56
C LYS A 456 21.60 4.70 8.36
N ARG A 457 22.65 5.52 8.53
CA ARG A 457 23.28 6.25 7.42
C ARG A 457 24.14 5.32 6.55
N PHE A 458 24.49 5.75 5.35
CA PHE A 458 25.60 5.15 4.62
C PHE A 458 26.92 5.56 5.29
N ALA A 459 27.50 4.65 6.06
CA ALA A 459 28.67 4.97 6.87
C ALA A 459 29.89 5.33 6.00
N GLY A 460 30.52 6.45 6.33
CA GLY A 460 31.72 6.94 5.64
C GLY A 460 31.40 7.80 4.41
N PHE A 461 32.47 8.31 3.83
CA PHE A 461 32.41 9.08 2.59
C PHE A 461 32.92 8.20 1.43
N PRO A 462 32.39 8.39 0.21
CA PRO A 462 33.04 7.85 -0.99
C PRO A 462 34.50 8.30 -1.05
N ALA A 463 35.38 7.46 -1.58
CA ALA A 463 36.76 7.87 -1.80
C ALA A 463 36.81 9.05 -2.79
N ALA A 464 37.87 9.86 -2.70
CA ALA A 464 38.15 10.90 -3.68
C ALA A 464 38.04 10.37 -5.12
N VAL A 465 37.60 11.22 -6.03
CA VAL A 465 37.34 10.91 -7.45
C VAL A 465 36.39 9.74 -7.68
N SER A 466 35.54 9.38 -6.70
CA SER A 466 34.61 8.27 -6.82
C SER A 466 33.15 8.72 -6.76
N PHE A 467 32.32 8.11 -7.61
CA PHE A 467 30.87 8.24 -7.57
C PHE A 467 30.29 7.27 -6.54
N ALA A 468 29.43 7.78 -5.66
CA ALA A 468 28.65 6.98 -4.74
C ALA A 468 27.46 6.38 -5.47
N ARG A 469 27.58 5.14 -5.94
CA ARG A 469 26.45 4.42 -6.55
C ARG A 469 25.60 3.79 -5.46
N LEU A 470 24.30 4.08 -5.47
CA LEU A 470 23.33 3.41 -4.60
C LEU A 470 22.65 2.29 -5.39
N GLY A 471 22.95 1.05 -5.00
CA GLY A 471 22.20 -0.14 -5.44
C GLY A 471 20.93 -0.33 -4.63
N GLY A 472 20.07 -1.27 -5.02
CA GLY A 472 18.82 -1.59 -4.31
C GLY A 472 17.66 -1.82 -5.28
N VAL A 473 16.51 -2.28 -4.79
CA VAL A 473 15.32 -2.53 -5.60
C VAL A 473 14.13 -1.79 -5.02
N TYR A 474 13.55 -0.86 -5.80
CA TYR A 474 12.42 -0.03 -5.39
C TYR A 474 11.11 -0.51 -6.00
N LYS A 475 10.03 -0.49 -5.22
CA LYS A 475 8.68 -0.90 -5.62
C LYS A 475 7.93 0.28 -6.22
N ALA A 476 7.85 0.35 -7.55
CA ALA A 476 7.34 1.51 -8.26
C ALA A 476 5.81 1.72 -8.18
N LYS A 477 5.03 0.75 -7.64
CA LYS A 477 3.58 0.92 -7.44
C LYS A 477 3.21 1.16 -5.97
N LYS A 478 3.92 0.52 -5.04
CA LYS A 478 3.64 0.65 -3.59
C LYS A 478 4.54 1.63 -2.85
N GLY A 479 5.63 2.06 -3.47
CA GLY A 479 6.70 2.77 -2.78
C GLY A 479 7.52 1.85 -1.87
N GLY A 480 8.62 2.42 -1.37
CA GLY A 480 9.58 1.70 -0.52
C GLY A 480 10.41 0.65 -1.28
N TRP A 481 11.18 -0.11 -0.51
CA TRP A 481 12.28 -0.92 -1.03
C TRP A 481 12.01 -2.41 -0.84
N GLU A 482 12.20 -3.21 -1.89
CA GLU A 482 12.22 -4.68 -1.85
C GLU A 482 13.56 -5.17 -1.31
N SER A 483 14.65 -4.53 -1.73
CA SER A 483 15.98 -4.74 -1.17
C SER A 483 16.59 -3.40 -0.76
N ALA A 484 17.26 -3.40 0.38
CA ALA A 484 17.84 -2.18 0.95
C ALA A 484 18.94 -1.62 0.07
N ARG A 485 19.12 -0.30 0.12
CA ARG A 485 20.19 0.35 -0.61
C ARG A 485 21.54 0.03 0.02
N THR A 486 22.53 -0.11 -0.86
CA THR A 486 23.95 -0.23 -0.51
C THR A 486 24.72 0.83 -1.29
N MET A 487 25.73 1.42 -0.65
CA MET A 487 26.60 2.40 -1.29
C MET A 487 27.87 1.71 -1.78
N ILE A 488 28.18 1.87 -3.05
CA ILE A 488 29.37 1.36 -3.71
C ILE A 488 30.16 2.54 -4.26
N SER A 489 31.45 2.62 -3.97
CA SER A 489 32.33 3.64 -4.57
C SER A 489 32.79 3.18 -5.95
N VAL A 490 32.51 4.00 -6.97
CA VAL A 490 32.92 3.78 -8.35
C VAL A 490 34.01 4.78 -8.67
N THR A 491 35.26 4.34 -8.76
CA THR A 491 36.38 5.22 -9.12
C THR A 491 36.20 5.75 -10.53
N LEU A 492 36.30 7.07 -10.68
CA LEU A 492 36.18 7.76 -11.95
C LEU A 492 37.53 8.33 -12.39
N THR A 493 37.65 8.53 -13.70
CA THR A 493 38.79 9.20 -14.35
C THR A 493 38.28 10.33 -15.23
N ASN A 494 39.17 11.14 -15.81
CA ASN A 494 38.77 12.19 -16.75
C ASN A 494 38.10 11.61 -18.01
N THR A 495 38.40 10.36 -18.37
CA THR A 495 37.82 9.67 -19.54
C THR A 495 36.60 8.82 -19.19
N SER A 496 36.18 8.78 -17.93
CA SER A 496 34.99 7.99 -17.53
C SER A 496 33.74 8.46 -18.27
N VAL A 497 32.90 7.52 -18.67
CA VAL A 497 31.69 7.77 -19.46
C VAL A 497 30.44 7.62 -18.61
N LEU A 498 29.33 8.18 -19.10
CA LEU A 498 28.05 8.20 -18.37
C LEU A 498 27.53 6.79 -18.00
N SER A 499 27.75 5.79 -18.85
CA SER A 499 27.33 4.41 -18.56
C SER A 499 28.03 3.82 -17.32
N GLU A 500 29.20 4.32 -16.93
CA GLU A 500 29.88 3.92 -15.70
C GLU A 500 29.15 4.38 -14.44
N ILE A 501 28.18 5.30 -14.51
CA ILE A 501 27.37 5.70 -13.35
C ILE A 501 25.88 5.42 -13.52
N GLU A 502 25.45 4.96 -14.70
CA GLU A 502 24.06 4.60 -15.00
C GLU A 502 23.84 3.09 -15.18
N THR A 503 24.89 2.27 -15.09
CA THR A 503 24.79 0.80 -15.27
C THR A 503 25.53 0.02 -14.18
N GLY A 504 25.16 -1.25 -14.02
CA GLY A 504 25.82 -2.20 -13.11
C GLY A 504 25.53 -1.94 -11.63
N SER A 505 24.72 -2.78 -10.99
CA SER A 505 24.38 -2.64 -9.56
C SER A 505 23.83 -1.25 -9.16
N VAL A 506 23.20 -0.57 -10.11
CA VAL A 506 22.40 0.64 -9.85
C VAL A 506 21.09 0.27 -9.17
N THR A 507 20.39 1.26 -8.62
CA THR A 507 19.02 1.08 -8.17
C THR A 507 18.14 0.58 -9.33
N ALA A 508 17.34 -0.45 -9.08
CA ALA A 508 16.41 -1.03 -10.04
C ALA A 508 14.95 -0.81 -9.60
N LEU A 509 14.03 -0.79 -10.57
CA LEU A 509 12.59 -0.70 -10.32
C LEU A 509 11.93 -2.06 -10.51
N ILE A 510 10.95 -2.38 -9.66
CA ILE A 510 10.01 -3.46 -9.88
C ILE A 510 8.58 -2.94 -9.83
N ASP A 511 7.72 -3.46 -10.70
CA ASP A 511 6.31 -3.09 -10.77
C ASP A 511 5.45 -3.85 -9.76
N LYS A 512 5.84 -3.75 -8.48
CA LYS A 512 5.13 -4.33 -7.32
C LYS A 512 4.57 -3.28 -6.37
#